data_AF-A0A966YCG5-F1
#
_entry.id   AF-A0A966YCG5-F1
#
_cell.length_a   1.000
_cell.length_b   1.000
_cell.length_c   1.000
_cell.angle_alpha   90.00
_cell.angle_beta   90.00
_cell.angle_gamma   90.00
#
_symmetry.space_group_name_H-M   'P 1'
#
loop_
_entity.id
_entity.type
_entity.pdbx_description
1 polymer ?
#
loop_
_entity_poly.entity_id
_entity_poly.type
_entity_poly.pdbx_seq_one_letter_code
_entity_poly.pdbx_strand_id
1 'polypeptide(L)'
;PFTYRSLDVGVVFDLMIHDIDLVLSLEPGRLERIEADGLIATGGHEDAVKARLTFGSGLVADLSASRIYPTLTRRLSMWTSDSMVAVDFNAKTVDVVAASEQVISGGFQAEAVPLAERAAAKEVFFQEVLPRQILPVPDANAIACEHDDFLGCIGTTREPRVTAAAGSAALEVATRVLDVLRCTKLGAPPPIVELRKSA
;
A
#
# COMPACT_ATOMS: atom_id res chain seq x y z
N PRO A 1 -15.06 -3.96 7.11
CA PRO A 1 -16.24 -4.09 7.99
C PRO A 1 -15.84 -3.96 9.47
N PHE A 2 -16.63 -3.25 10.26
CA PHE A 2 -16.35 -3.04 11.67
C PHE A 2 -16.52 -4.35 12.47
N THR A 3 -15.49 -4.75 13.23
CA THR A 3 -15.43 -6.08 13.86
C THR A 3 -15.54 -6.07 15.40
N TYR A 4 -15.69 -4.89 16.03
CA TYR A 4 -15.63 -4.71 17.50
C TYR A 4 -14.35 -5.25 18.16
N ARG A 5 -13.27 -5.46 17.39
CA ARG A 5 -11.95 -5.89 17.89
C ARG A 5 -10.98 -4.72 17.90
N SER A 6 -9.93 -4.85 18.71
CA SER A 6 -8.82 -3.88 18.76
C SER A 6 -9.29 -2.43 19.03
N LEU A 7 -10.33 -2.26 19.87
CA LEU A 7 -10.90 -0.94 20.16
C LEU A 7 -9.99 -0.08 21.07
N ASP A 8 -9.05 -0.73 21.74
CA ASP A 8 -8.02 -0.16 22.62
C ASP A 8 -6.77 0.33 21.86
N VAL A 9 -6.76 0.20 20.53
CA VAL A 9 -5.68 0.67 19.65
C VAL A 9 -6.27 1.29 18.38
N GLY A 10 -5.58 2.28 17.83
CA GLY A 10 -5.99 2.93 16.58
C GLY A 10 -5.61 2.17 15.32
N VAL A 11 -6.21 2.52 14.18
CA VAL A 11 -5.96 1.82 12.91
C VAL A 11 -4.52 1.94 12.39
N VAL A 12 -3.73 2.90 12.87
CA VAL A 12 -2.33 2.98 12.45
C VAL A 12 -1.54 1.76 12.93
N PHE A 13 -1.63 1.41 14.21
CA PHE A 13 -0.92 0.26 14.77
C PHE A 13 -1.62 -1.08 14.52
N ASP A 14 -2.94 -1.10 14.35
CA ASP A 14 -3.70 -2.34 14.15
C ASP A 14 -3.76 -2.78 12.68
N LEU A 15 -3.79 -1.83 11.73
CA LEU A 15 -4.00 -2.12 10.31
C LEU A 15 -2.86 -1.57 9.43
N MET A 16 -2.54 -0.28 9.54
CA MET A 16 -1.58 0.39 8.65
C MET A 16 -0.14 -0.13 8.82
N ILE A 17 0.22 -0.59 10.01
CA ILE A 17 1.59 -1.08 10.30
C ILE A 17 2.01 -2.21 9.37
N HIS A 18 1.08 -3.06 8.94
CA HIS A 18 1.38 -4.13 7.98
C HIS A 18 1.76 -3.59 6.60
N ASP A 19 1.11 -2.51 6.17
CA ASP A 19 1.41 -1.89 4.89
C ASP A 19 2.71 -1.06 4.97
N ILE A 20 2.99 -0.46 6.14
CA ILE A 20 4.28 0.20 6.43
C ILE A 20 5.42 -0.82 6.36
N ASP A 21 5.28 -1.97 7.03
CA ASP A 21 6.28 -3.05 7.01
C ASP A 21 6.53 -3.53 5.58
N LEU A 22 5.47 -3.74 4.79
CA LEU A 22 5.56 -4.11 3.38
C LEU A 22 6.32 -3.06 2.55
N VAL A 23 6.04 -1.76 2.75
CA VAL A 23 6.76 -0.68 2.07
C VAL A 23 8.24 -0.66 2.47
N LEU A 24 8.54 -0.84 3.75
CA LEU A 24 9.93 -0.87 4.23
C LEU A 24 10.71 -2.09 3.70
N SER A 25 10.04 -3.23 3.46
CA SER A 25 10.66 -4.39 2.83
C SER A 25 11.11 -4.18 1.38
N LEU A 26 10.64 -3.10 0.73
CA LEU A 26 11.12 -2.67 -0.59
C LEU A 26 12.42 -1.86 -0.51
N GLU A 27 12.99 -1.71 0.69
CA GLU A 27 14.20 -0.94 0.98
C GLU A 27 14.18 0.48 0.37
N PRO A 28 13.13 1.27 0.61
CA PRO A 28 12.94 2.57 -0.05
C PRO A 28 13.96 3.63 0.40
N GLY A 29 14.87 3.29 1.31
CA GLY A 29 15.85 4.21 1.89
C GLY A 29 15.24 5.09 2.98
N ARG A 30 15.82 6.27 3.17
CA ARG A 30 15.45 7.19 4.25
C ARG A 30 14.05 7.76 4.06
N LEU A 31 13.21 7.74 5.11
CA LEU A 31 11.92 8.44 5.12
C LEU A 31 12.11 9.96 5.24
N GLU A 32 11.69 10.70 4.24
CA GLU A 32 11.92 12.15 4.11
C GLU A 32 10.72 13.00 4.51
N ARG A 33 9.50 12.57 4.15
CA ARG A 33 8.27 13.30 4.42
C ARG A 33 7.13 12.37 4.78
N ILE A 34 6.31 12.82 5.72
CA ILE A 34 5.06 12.16 6.12
C ILE A 34 3.95 13.21 6.06
N GLU A 35 2.84 12.86 5.45
CA GLU A 35 1.58 13.61 5.53
C GLU A 35 0.50 12.64 5.99
N ALA A 36 -0.28 13.00 7.00
CA ALA A 36 -1.32 12.11 7.50
C ALA A 36 -2.56 12.88 7.99
N ASP A 37 -3.73 12.40 7.57
CA ASP A 37 -5.03 12.91 7.98
C ASP A 37 -5.94 11.73 8.34
N GLY A 38 -6.74 11.89 9.39
CA GLY A 38 -7.55 10.82 9.94
C GLY A 38 -8.93 11.25 10.39
N LEU A 39 -9.76 10.25 10.67
CA LEU A 39 -11.11 10.39 11.17
C LEU A 39 -11.29 9.61 12.46
N ILE A 40 -12.00 10.21 13.41
CA ILE A 40 -12.47 9.57 14.65
C ILE A 40 -13.99 9.54 14.60
N ALA A 41 -14.57 8.34 14.62
CA ALA A 41 -16.02 8.10 14.54
C ALA A 41 -16.56 7.37 15.78
N THR A 42 -15.80 6.40 16.33
CA THR A 42 -16.22 5.53 17.42
C THR A 42 -15.64 5.92 18.78
N GLY A 43 -14.72 6.90 18.80
CA GLY A 43 -14.15 7.49 20.01
C GLY A 43 -12.83 6.83 20.45
N GLY A 44 -12.03 7.55 21.23
CA GLY A 44 -10.74 7.08 21.73
C GLY A 44 -9.60 7.25 20.72
N HIS A 45 -9.60 6.43 19.67
CA HIS A 45 -8.53 6.37 18.67
C HIS A 45 -9.03 6.67 17.25
N GLU A 46 -8.10 6.84 16.33
CA GLU A 46 -8.37 7.03 14.91
C GLU A 46 -8.98 5.76 14.27
N ASP A 47 -10.11 5.92 13.58
CA ASP A 47 -10.88 4.84 12.94
C ASP A 47 -10.60 4.70 11.45
N ALA A 48 -10.10 5.78 10.83
CA ALA A 48 -9.63 5.79 9.46
C ALA A 48 -8.47 6.77 9.32
N VAL A 49 -7.42 6.38 8.61
CA VAL A 49 -6.26 7.23 8.34
C VAL A 49 -5.86 7.08 6.89
N LYS A 50 -5.52 8.22 6.26
CA LYS A 50 -4.74 8.27 5.04
C LYS A 50 -3.37 8.86 5.37
N ALA A 51 -2.31 8.20 4.93
CA ALA A 51 -0.95 8.65 5.09
C ALA A 51 -0.21 8.59 3.76
N ARG A 52 0.65 9.58 3.50
CA ARG A 52 1.59 9.58 2.39
C ARG A 52 3.01 9.60 2.95
N LEU A 53 3.79 8.59 2.59
CA LEU A 53 5.20 8.46 2.93
C LEU A 53 6.05 8.74 1.70
N THR A 54 7.02 9.64 1.80
CA THR A 54 7.99 9.92 0.72
C THR A 54 9.38 9.57 1.19
N PHE A 55 10.09 8.76 0.42
CA PHE A 55 11.43 8.27 0.75
C PHE A 55 12.49 8.83 -0.20
N GLY A 56 13.75 8.81 0.24
CA GLY A 56 14.88 9.39 -0.50
C GLY A 56 15.25 8.64 -1.79
N SER A 57 14.75 7.42 -1.98
CA SER A 57 14.78 6.73 -3.28
C SER A 57 13.88 7.38 -4.33
N GLY A 58 12.94 8.24 -3.93
CA GLY A 58 11.83 8.72 -4.75
C GLY A 58 10.57 7.86 -4.63
N LEU A 59 10.59 6.74 -3.88
CA LEU A 59 9.39 5.96 -3.62
C LEU A 59 8.38 6.78 -2.81
N VAL A 60 7.13 6.78 -3.29
CA VAL A 60 5.99 7.39 -2.62
C VAL A 60 4.97 6.31 -2.32
N ALA A 61 4.59 6.16 -1.04
CA ALA A 61 3.58 5.22 -0.61
C ALA A 61 2.35 5.97 -0.07
N ASP A 62 1.22 5.83 -0.74
CA ASP A 62 -0.09 6.27 -0.26
C ASP A 62 -0.79 5.10 0.46
N LEU A 63 -0.96 5.25 1.77
CA LEU A 63 -1.53 4.24 2.65
C LEU A 63 -2.91 4.69 3.12
N SER A 64 -3.86 3.75 3.17
CA SER A 64 -5.21 4.00 3.69
C SER A 64 -5.66 2.83 4.55
N ALA A 65 -5.87 3.08 5.83
CA ALA A 65 -6.38 2.10 6.77
C ALA A 65 -7.72 2.55 7.35
N SER A 66 -8.69 1.65 7.45
CA SER A 66 -10.01 1.97 8.02
C SER A 66 -10.71 0.76 8.58
N ARG A 67 -11.12 0.84 9.85
CA ARG A 67 -11.99 -0.18 10.48
C ARG A 67 -13.48 0.08 10.26
N ILE A 68 -13.84 1.30 9.88
CA ILE A 68 -15.23 1.74 9.68
C ILE A 68 -15.69 1.65 8.20
N TYR A 69 -14.86 1.11 7.31
CA TYR A 69 -15.27 0.89 5.92
C TYR A 69 -16.25 -0.30 5.81
N PRO A 70 -17.40 -0.17 5.11
CA PRO A 70 -18.43 -1.22 5.07
C PRO A 70 -17.93 -2.54 4.46
N THR A 71 -17.17 -2.44 3.37
CA THR A 71 -16.65 -3.60 2.63
C THR A 71 -15.25 -3.97 3.12
N LEU A 72 -14.94 -5.26 3.22
CA LEU A 72 -13.56 -5.68 3.46
C LEU A 72 -12.75 -5.53 2.17
N THR A 73 -11.63 -4.84 2.23
CA THR A 73 -10.72 -4.69 1.09
C THR A 73 -9.30 -4.55 1.61
N ARG A 74 -8.40 -5.37 1.08
CA ARG A 74 -6.96 -5.27 1.28
C ARG A 74 -6.30 -5.41 -0.09
N ARG A 75 -5.93 -4.28 -0.66
CA ARG A 75 -5.38 -4.18 -2.01
C ARG A 75 -4.13 -3.33 -2.01
N LEU A 76 -3.21 -3.69 -2.89
CA LEU A 76 -2.02 -2.91 -3.19
C LEU A 76 -1.97 -2.67 -4.70
N SER A 77 -1.52 -1.48 -5.08
CA SER A 77 -1.18 -1.17 -6.47
C SER A 77 0.17 -0.48 -6.48
N MET A 78 1.07 -0.93 -7.35
CA MET A 78 2.44 -0.45 -7.45
C MET A 78 2.76 -0.20 -8.91
N TRP A 79 3.42 0.91 -9.18
CA TRP A 79 3.92 1.26 -10.50
C TRP A 79 5.43 1.42 -10.42
N THR A 80 6.13 0.71 -11.29
CA THR A 80 7.58 0.78 -11.45
C THR A 80 7.91 1.28 -12.85
N SER A 81 9.19 1.44 -13.17
CA SER A 81 9.64 1.85 -14.52
C SER A 81 9.31 0.83 -15.60
N ASP A 82 9.11 -0.44 -15.23
CA ASP A 82 8.97 -1.58 -16.14
C ASP A 82 7.62 -2.31 -16.00
N SER A 83 6.86 -2.06 -14.92
CA SER A 83 5.63 -2.81 -14.65
C SER A 83 4.60 -2.06 -13.81
N MET A 84 3.36 -2.53 -13.89
CA MET A 84 2.29 -2.21 -12.97
C MET A 84 1.86 -3.50 -12.30
N VAL A 85 1.79 -3.49 -10.97
CA VAL A 85 1.41 -4.64 -10.16
C VAL A 85 0.17 -4.29 -9.37
N ALA A 86 -0.85 -5.14 -9.41
CA ALA A 86 -2.03 -5.07 -8.57
C ALA A 86 -2.17 -6.36 -7.76
N VAL A 87 -2.34 -6.22 -6.45
CA VAL A 87 -2.51 -7.34 -5.52
C VAL A 87 -3.84 -7.19 -4.81
N ASP A 88 -4.65 -8.25 -4.79
CA ASP A 88 -5.81 -8.37 -3.90
C ASP A 88 -5.50 -9.47 -2.87
N PHE A 89 -5.17 -9.06 -1.65
CA PHE A 89 -4.78 -9.98 -0.57
C PHE A 89 -5.97 -10.82 -0.09
N ASN A 90 -7.20 -10.32 -0.24
CA ASN A 90 -8.40 -11.08 0.10
C ASN A 90 -8.67 -12.18 -0.94
N ALA A 91 -8.57 -11.84 -2.22
CA ALA A 91 -8.75 -12.79 -3.31
C ALA A 91 -7.52 -13.67 -3.58
N LYS A 92 -6.37 -13.36 -2.95
CA LYS A 92 -5.07 -13.98 -3.21
C LYS A 92 -4.70 -13.94 -4.69
N THR A 93 -4.81 -12.76 -5.31
CA THR A 93 -4.46 -12.56 -6.72
C THR A 93 -3.34 -11.54 -6.87
N VAL A 94 -2.46 -11.80 -7.84
CA VAL A 94 -1.41 -10.87 -8.26
C VAL A 94 -1.50 -10.73 -9.78
N ASP A 95 -1.77 -9.51 -10.23
CA ASP A 95 -1.89 -9.13 -11.63
C ASP A 95 -0.72 -8.21 -11.99
N VAL A 96 0.03 -8.56 -13.02
CA VAL A 96 1.20 -7.82 -13.46
C VAL A 96 1.02 -7.45 -14.93
N VAL A 97 1.13 -6.16 -15.23
CA VAL A 97 1.19 -5.63 -16.58
C VAL A 97 2.60 -5.08 -16.79
N ALA A 98 3.37 -5.70 -17.69
CA ALA A 98 4.76 -5.33 -17.94
C ALA A 98 4.91 -4.56 -19.26
N ALA A 99 5.98 -3.78 -19.40
CA ALA A 99 6.35 -3.17 -20.67
C ALA A 99 6.98 -4.21 -21.61
N SER A 100 6.52 -4.29 -22.87
CA SER A 100 7.22 -5.08 -23.91
C SER A 100 8.47 -4.36 -24.42
N GLU A 101 9.32 -5.06 -25.17
CA GLU A 101 10.52 -4.49 -25.79
C GLU A 101 10.20 -3.27 -26.69
N GLN A 102 9.06 -3.30 -27.39
CA GLN A 102 8.61 -2.19 -28.22
C GLN A 102 8.22 -0.96 -27.41
N VAL A 103 7.69 -1.14 -26.20
CA VAL A 103 7.39 -0.04 -25.28
C VAL A 103 8.67 0.51 -24.67
N ILE A 104 9.57 -0.37 -24.21
CA ILE A 104 10.85 0.01 -23.60
C ILE A 104 11.72 0.82 -24.57
N SER A 105 11.75 0.42 -25.84
CA SER A 105 12.50 1.13 -26.89
C SER A 105 11.80 2.38 -27.44
N GLY A 106 10.56 2.66 -27.01
CA GLY A 106 9.73 3.75 -27.55
C GLY A 106 9.20 3.49 -28.97
N GLY A 107 9.37 2.27 -29.49
CA GLY A 107 8.95 1.87 -30.83
C GLY A 107 7.44 1.72 -31.01
N PHE A 108 6.68 1.55 -29.93
CA PHE A 108 5.21 1.55 -29.99
C PHE A 108 4.63 2.96 -29.79
N GLN A 109 3.85 3.42 -30.77
CA GLN A 109 3.15 4.72 -30.72
C GLN A 109 1.67 4.49 -31.09
N ALA A 110 0.77 4.69 -30.12
CA ALA A 110 -0.65 4.35 -30.29
C ALA A 110 -1.32 5.19 -31.41
N GLU A 111 -0.91 6.44 -31.57
CA GLU A 111 -1.41 7.36 -32.59
C GLU A 111 -1.06 6.92 -34.01
N ALA A 112 0.06 6.21 -34.17
CA ALA A 112 0.51 5.73 -35.47
C ALA A 112 -0.29 4.50 -35.97
N VAL A 113 -1.10 3.88 -35.11
CA VAL A 113 -1.93 2.72 -35.49
C VAL A 113 -3.08 3.19 -36.41
N PRO A 114 -3.15 2.69 -37.67
CA PRO A 114 -4.20 3.06 -38.62
C PRO A 114 -5.59 2.76 -38.06
N LEU A 115 -6.57 3.65 -38.32
CA LEU A 115 -7.94 3.51 -37.81
C LEU A 115 -8.57 2.15 -38.12
N ALA A 116 -8.27 1.58 -39.30
CA ALA A 116 -8.75 0.27 -39.73
C ALA A 116 -8.21 -0.90 -38.89
N GLU A 117 -7.04 -0.74 -38.28
CA GLU A 117 -6.33 -1.79 -37.53
C GLU A 117 -6.55 -1.67 -36.01
N ARG A 118 -7.07 -0.54 -35.53
CA ARG A 118 -7.25 -0.28 -34.08
C ARG A 118 -8.09 -1.32 -33.36
N ALA A 119 -9.10 -1.89 -34.05
CA ALA A 119 -9.93 -2.94 -33.47
C ALA A 119 -9.10 -4.21 -33.18
N ALA A 120 -8.27 -4.64 -34.14
CA ALA A 120 -7.38 -5.79 -33.97
C ALA A 120 -6.27 -5.51 -32.95
N ALA A 121 -5.65 -4.33 -33.03
CA ALA A 121 -4.60 -3.91 -32.10
C ALA A 121 -5.09 -3.88 -30.64
N LYS A 122 -6.35 -3.51 -30.40
CA LYS A 122 -6.96 -3.51 -29.06
C LYS A 122 -7.02 -4.92 -28.45
N GLU A 123 -7.34 -5.95 -29.25
CA GLU A 123 -7.48 -7.32 -28.77
C GLU A 123 -6.16 -7.93 -28.30
N VAL A 124 -5.06 -7.59 -28.97
CA VAL A 124 -3.70 -8.09 -28.64
C VAL A 124 -2.90 -7.15 -27.74
N PHE A 125 -3.43 -5.97 -27.40
CA PHE A 125 -2.68 -4.94 -26.68
C PHE A 125 -2.07 -5.42 -25.37
N PHE A 126 -2.86 -6.10 -24.53
CA PHE A 126 -2.40 -6.67 -23.26
C PHE A 126 -1.68 -8.03 -23.40
N GLN A 127 -1.39 -8.44 -24.64
CA GLN A 127 -0.62 -9.64 -24.94
C GLN A 127 0.75 -9.26 -25.52
N GLU A 128 0.81 -8.24 -26.39
CA GLU A 128 2.00 -7.88 -27.16
C GLU A 128 2.63 -6.53 -26.74
N VAL A 129 1.82 -5.53 -26.39
CA VAL A 129 2.31 -4.17 -26.08
C VAL A 129 2.57 -4.03 -24.59
N LEU A 130 1.56 -4.34 -23.78
CA LEU A 130 1.66 -4.38 -22.33
C LEU A 130 1.26 -5.77 -21.82
N PRO A 131 2.12 -6.80 -21.98
CA PRO A 131 1.80 -8.16 -21.58
C PRO A 131 1.27 -8.22 -20.15
N ARG A 132 0.05 -8.74 -20.00
CA ARG A 132 -0.61 -8.96 -18.72
C ARG A 132 -0.47 -10.43 -18.31
N GLN A 133 -0.01 -10.65 -17.09
CA GLN A 133 0.12 -11.98 -16.49
C GLN A 133 -0.54 -12.00 -15.10
N ILE A 134 -1.21 -13.11 -14.80
CA ILE A 134 -1.71 -13.39 -13.46
C ILE A 134 -0.73 -14.36 -12.82
N LEU A 135 -0.08 -13.96 -11.74
CA LEU A 135 0.87 -14.82 -11.04
C LEU A 135 0.11 -15.76 -10.09
N PRO A 136 0.46 -17.06 -10.07
CA PRO A 136 -0.15 -18.00 -9.14
C PRO A 136 0.27 -17.67 -7.71
N VAL A 137 -0.69 -17.58 -6.82
CA VAL A 137 -0.44 -17.44 -5.38
C VAL A 137 -0.63 -18.81 -4.74
N PRO A 138 0.43 -19.44 -4.19
CA PRO A 138 0.31 -20.72 -3.52
C PRO A 138 -0.67 -20.63 -2.35
N ASP A 139 -1.51 -21.65 -2.17
CA ASP A 139 -2.29 -21.75 -0.96
C ASP A 139 -1.38 -22.18 0.20
N ALA A 140 -1.27 -21.33 1.20
CA ALA A 140 -0.43 -21.53 2.34
C ALA A 140 -1.05 -20.90 3.59
N ASN A 141 -0.78 -21.48 4.75
CA ASN A 141 -1.12 -20.88 6.03
C ASN A 141 0.02 -19.93 6.42
N ALA A 142 -0.23 -18.62 6.28
CA ALA A 142 0.77 -17.59 6.54
C ALA A 142 1.38 -17.66 7.96
N ILE A 143 0.55 -17.94 8.98
CA ILE A 143 1.01 -18.06 10.38
C ILE A 143 1.90 -19.30 10.54
N ALA A 144 1.53 -20.42 9.91
CA ALA A 144 2.37 -21.61 9.95
C ALA A 144 3.73 -21.34 9.27
N CYS A 145 3.73 -20.68 8.11
CA CYS A 145 4.97 -20.31 7.42
C CYS A 145 5.85 -19.36 8.24
N GLU A 146 5.26 -18.41 8.97
CA GLU A 146 5.99 -17.52 9.88
C GLU A 146 6.63 -18.29 11.03
N HIS A 147 5.89 -19.19 11.67
CA HIS A 147 6.42 -20.03 12.75
C HIS A 147 7.53 -20.98 12.24
N ASP A 148 7.34 -21.58 11.06
CA ASP A 148 8.33 -22.45 10.43
C ASP A 148 9.60 -21.68 10.08
N ASP A 149 9.48 -20.43 9.61
CA ASP A 149 10.62 -19.53 9.38
C ASP A 149 11.40 -19.32 10.68
N PHE A 150 10.70 -18.93 11.75
CA PHE A 150 11.30 -18.67 13.05
C PHE A 150 11.99 -19.90 13.65
N LEU A 151 11.31 -21.06 13.67
CA LEU A 151 11.88 -22.31 14.18
C LEU A 151 13.08 -22.76 13.34
N GLY A 152 13.01 -22.59 12.02
CA GLY A 152 14.12 -22.84 11.11
C GLY A 152 15.34 -21.96 11.40
N CYS A 153 15.13 -20.69 11.78
CA CYS A 153 16.19 -19.78 12.19
C CYS A 153 16.91 -20.24 13.45
N ILE A 154 16.16 -20.70 14.45
CA ILE A 154 16.73 -21.25 15.69
C ILE A 154 17.63 -22.46 15.37
N GLY A 155 17.17 -23.37 14.51
CA GLY A 155 17.91 -24.58 14.17
C GLY A 155 19.13 -24.37 13.28
N THR A 156 19.16 -23.31 12.47
CA THR A 156 20.20 -23.08 11.45
C THR A 156 21.05 -21.84 11.70
N THR A 157 20.77 -21.08 12.76
CA THR A 157 21.40 -19.78 13.07
C THR A 157 21.34 -18.74 11.94
N ARG A 158 20.38 -18.89 11.01
CA ARG A 158 20.08 -17.85 10.01
C ARG A 158 19.21 -16.76 10.61
N GLU A 159 19.20 -15.61 9.95
CA GLU A 159 18.32 -14.50 10.30
C GLU A 159 16.87 -14.79 9.84
N PRO A 160 15.85 -14.43 10.66
CA PRO A 160 14.44 -14.53 10.24
C PRO A 160 14.12 -13.55 9.12
N ARG A 161 13.08 -13.88 8.34
CA ARG A 161 12.61 -13.02 7.24
C ARG A 161 12.25 -11.62 7.71
N VAL A 162 11.62 -11.52 8.88
CA VAL A 162 11.33 -10.24 9.56
C VAL A 162 12.13 -10.20 10.85
N THR A 163 13.08 -9.28 10.90
CA THR A 163 14.01 -9.13 12.02
C THR A 163 13.42 -8.21 13.08
N ALA A 164 13.97 -8.23 14.29
CA ALA A 164 13.59 -7.27 15.32
C ALA A 164 13.83 -5.82 14.87
N ALA A 165 14.88 -5.58 14.08
CA ALA A 165 15.18 -4.27 13.51
C ALA A 165 14.12 -3.85 12.47
N ALA A 166 13.67 -4.77 11.62
CA ALA A 166 12.59 -4.52 10.66
C ALA A 166 11.28 -4.15 11.38
N GLY A 167 10.88 -4.94 12.39
CA GLY A 167 9.71 -4.64 13.20
C GLY A 167 9.82 -3.32 13.96
N SER A 168 11.00 -2.99 14.50
CA SER A 168 11.25 -1.71 15.15
C SER A 168 11.15 -0.53 14.18
N ALA A 169 11.64 -0.70 12.94
CA ALA A 169 11.55 0.35 11.92
C ALA A 169 10.09 0.60 11.50
N ALA A 170 9.29 -0.46 11.34
CA ALA A 170 7.86 -0.32 11.06
C ALA A 170 7.13 0.41 12.19
N LEU A 171 7.44 0.07 13.45
CA LEU A 171 6.88 0.76 14.61
C LEU A 171 7.30 2.23 14.67
N GLU A 172 8.57 2.55 14.42
CA GLU A 172 9.07 3.93 14.38
C GLU A 172 8.31 4.76 13.33
N VAL A 173 8.13 4.23 12.12
CA VAL A 173 7.40 4.93 11.07
C VAL A 173 5.92 5.09 11.44
N ALA A 174 5.28 4.05 11.99
CA ALA A 174 3.89 4.14 12.46
C ALA A 174 3.72 5.19 13.56
N THR A 175 4.64 5.28 14.52
CA THR A 175 4.66 6.34 15.54
C THR A 175 4.81 7.72 14.89
N ARG A 176 5.73 7.88 13.94
CA ARG A 176 5.91 9.16 13.23
C ARG A 176 4.69 9.56 12.40
N VAL A 177 3.91 8.60 11.90
CA VAL A 177 2.61 8.87 11.27
C VAL A 177 1.63 9.46 12.29
N LEU A 178 1.54 8.87 13.48
CA LEU A 178 0.69 9.40 14.56
C LEU A 178 1.12 10.78 15.03
N ASP A 179 2.44 11.05 15.12
CA ASP A 179 2.97 12.36 15.56
C ASP A 179 2.50 13.53 14.67
N VAL A 180 2.33 13.27 13.37
CA VAL A 180 1.87 14.29 12.40
C VAL A 180 0.38 14.18 12.06
N LEU A 181 -0.31 13.17 12.60
CA LEU A 181 -1.68 12.85 12.25
C LEU A 181 -2.63 13.95 12.72
N ARG A 182 -3.38 14.51 11.78
CA ARG A 182 -4.50 15.42 12.10
C ARG A 182 -5.81 14.65 12.02
N CYS A 183 -6.49 14.52 13.15
CA CYS A 183 -7.79 13.86 13.21
C CYS A 183 -8.95 14.86 13.15
N THR A 184 -9.95 14.54 12.33
CA THR A 184 -11.26 15.20 12.36
C THR A 184 -12.30 14.25 12.96
N LYS A 185 -13.12 14.74 13.89
CA LYS A 185 -14.24 13.95 14.40
C LYS A 185 -15.33 13.87 13.34
N LEU A 186 -15.76 12.66 12.99
CA LEU A 186 -16.80 12.43 12.00
C LEU A 186 -18.12 13.07 12.47
N GLY A 187 -18.69 13.92 11.63
CA GLY A 187 -19.92 14.67 11.94
C GLY A 187 -19.71 15.94 12.78
N ALA A 188 -18.48 16.28 13.17
CA ALA A 188 -18.20 17.58 13.77
C ALA A 188 -18.19 18.69 12.69
N PRO A 189 -18.68 19.90 13.00
CA PRO A 189 -18.55 21.03 12.09
C PRO A 189 -17.07 21.31 11.81
N PRO A 190 -16.72 21.78 10.58
CA PRO A 190 -15.34 22.15 10.29
C PRO A 190 -14.90 23.24 11.28
N PRO A 191 -13.62 23.26 11.69
CA PRO A 191 -13.10 24.38 12.46
C PRO A 191 -13.33 25.66 11.66
N ILE A 192 -14.17 26.56 12.17
CA ILE A 192 -14.40 27.86 11.55
C ILE A 192 -13.06 28.59 11.59
N VAL A 193 -12.40 28.72 10.44
CA VAL A 193 -11.29 29.65 10.29
C VAL A 193 -11.92 31.04 10.20
N GLU A 194 -11.97 31.76 11.32
CA GLU A 194 -12.30 33.18 11.30
C GLU A 194 -11.27 33.90 10.41
N LEU A 195 -11.66 34.20 9.17
CA LEU A 195 -10.93 35.13 8.31
C LEU A 195 -11.04 36.53 8.95
N ARG A 196 -10.11 36.84 9.86
CA ARG A 196 -9.94 38.21 10.35
C ARG A 196 -9.39 39.05 9.21
N LYS A 197 -10.28 39.76 8.53
CA LYS A 197 -9.90 40.84 7.62
C LYS A 197 -9.37 41.98 8.47
N SER A 198 -8.05 42.17 8.47
CA SER A 198 -7.42 43.38 9.00
C SER A 198 -7.91 44.56 8.17
N ALA A 199 -8.51 45.56 8.82
CA ALA A 199 -8.87 46.84 8.23
C ALA A 199 -7.63 47.73 8.11
#